data_AF-A0A2V7SCU8-F1
#
_entry.id   AF-A0A2V7SCU8-F1
#
_cell.length_a   1.000
_cell.length_b   1.000
_cell.length_c   1.000
_cell.angle_alpha   90.00
_cell.angle_beta   90.00
_cell.angle_gamma   90.00
#
_symmetry.space_group_name_H-M   'P 1'
#
loop_
_entity.id
_entity.type
_entity.pdbx_description
1 polymer ?
#
loop_
_entity_poly.entity_id
_entity_poly.type
_entity_poly.pdbx_seq_one_letter_code
_entity_poly.pdbx_strand_id
1 'polypeptide(L)'
;IEIPRGLSLLAFHDPGAEVKGLDAVPRNEWPNVAAVHLSFQVMVGIGTYLALVALWAGWLAWRRADLAHARWLLRAIALATPMGFIALEAGWMVTELGRQPWVIYGVLRTVDAVTPMPGLIVPFLTFTLLYGFLAVIVVWLLYRQIVRSPAVPEWRGFYMPGSGRRETGNGMA
;
A
#
# COMPACT_ATOMS: atom_id res chain seq x y z
N ILE A 1 -2.75 -3.71 -22.82
CA ILE A 1 -1.43 -3.22 -23.27
C ILE A 1 -0.43 -4.29 -22.87
N GLU A 2 0.12 -5.01 -23.83
CA GLU A 2 1.06 -6.10 -23.59
C GLU A 2 2.48 -5.58 -23.83
N ILE A 3 3.38 -5.73 -22.85
CA ILE A 3 4.80 -5.41 -23.00
C ILE A 3 5.51 -6.71 -23.38
N PRO A 4 6.01 -6.86 -24.62
CA PRO A 4 6.67 -8.10 -25.04
C PRO A 4 7.89 -8.39 -24.16
N ARG A 5 8.05 -9.64 -23.72
CA ARG A 5 9.25 -10.16 -23.00
C ARG A 5 9.59 -9.53 -21.64
N GLY A 6 8.75 -8.65 -21.08
CA GLY A 6 9.00 -8.06 -19.76
C GLY A 6 9.13 -9.11 -18.64
N LEU A 7 8.32 -10.17 -18.70
CA LEU A 7 8.33 -11.26 -17.72
C LEU A 7 9.58 -12.17 -17.82
N SER A 8 10.10 -12.50 -19.00
CA SER A 8 11.28 -13.37 -19.10
C SER A 8 12.56 -12.64 -18.67
N LEU A 9 12.65 -11.34 -18.96
CA LEU A 9 13.75 -10.49 -18.50
C LEU A 9 13.73 -10.32 -16.98
N LEU A 10 12.56 -10.12 -16.35
CA LEU A 10 12.44 -9.97 -14.90
C LEU A 10 12.54 -11.30 -14.14
N ALA A 11 12.02 -12.40 -14.68
CA ALA A 11 11.97 -13.69 -14.00
C ALA A 11 13.26 -14.51 -14.19
N PHE A 12 13.87 -14.46 -15.38
CA PHE A 12 14.99 -15.33 -15.73
C PHE A 12 16.27 -14.55 -16.09
N HIS A 13 16.23 -13.21 -16.10
CA HIS A 13 17.32 -12.36 -16.58
C HIS A 13 17.78 -12.70 -18.02
N ASP A 14 16.95 -13.42 -18.76
CA ASP A 14 17.21 -13.89 -20.12
C ASP A 14 15.98 -13.59 -21.01
N PRO A 15 16.14 -12.75 -22.05
CA PRO A 15 15.05 -12.44 -22.98
C PRO A 15 14.58 -13.64 -23.84
N GLY A 16 15.30 -14.76 -23.79
CA GLY A 16 14.96 -16.02 -24.49
C GLY A 16 14.36 -17.12 -23.59
N ALA A 17 14.26 -16.91 -22.28
CA ALA A 17 13.72 -17.93 -21.37
C ALA A 17 12.24 -18.20 -21.62
N GLU A 18 11.89 -19.46 -21.87
CA GLU A 18 10.52 -19.90 -22.10
C GLU A 18 9.72 -19.86 -20.80
N VAL A 19 8.89 -18.83 -20.67
CA VAL A 19 7.91 -18.73 -19.59
C VAL A 19 6.82 -19.76 -19.91
N LYS A 20 6.77 -20.85 -19.14
CA LYS A 20 5.70 -21.84 -19.26
C LYS A 20 4.35 -21.14 -19.20
N GLY A 21 3.65 -21.13 -20.33
CA GLY A 21 2.34 -20.53 -20.45
C GLY A 21 1.32 -21.28 -19.60
N LEU A 22 0.25 -20.59 -19.23
CA LEU A 22 -0.87 -21.16 -18.46
C LEU A 22 -1.50 -22.38 -19.18
N ASP A 23 -1.34 -22.47 -20.50
CA ASP A 23 -1.78 -23.58 -21.35
C ASP A 23 -1.07 -24.91 -21.05
N ALA A 24 0.08 -24.90 -20.38
CA ALA A 24 0.76 -26.10 -19.93
C ALA A 24 0.18 -26.68 -18.62
N VAL A 25 -0.73 -25.95 -17.96
CA VAL A 25 -1.40 -26.37 -16.73
C VAL A 25 -2.84 -26.78 -17.05
N PRO A 26 -3.34 -27.91 -16.50
CA PRO A 26 -4.74 -28.30 -16.65
C PRO A 26 -5.70 -27.17 -16.22
N ARG A 27 -6.73 -26.88 -17.04
CA ARG A 27 -7.69 -25.77 -16.80
C ARG A 27 -8.42 -25.85 -15.45
N ASN A 28 -8.58 -27.04 -14.90
CA ASN A 28 -9.19 -27.27 -13.59
C ASN A 28 -8.29 -26.86 -12.41
N GLU A 29 -7.02 -26.56 -12.66
CA GLU A 29 -6.08 -26.05 -11.67
C GLU A 29 -5.80 -24.55 -11.84
N TRP A 30 -6.50 -23.89 -12.77
CA TRP A 30 -6.32 -22.47 -12.99
C TRP A 30 -6.91 -21.67 -11.82
N PRO A 31 -6.15 -20.73 -11.23
CA PRO A 31 -6.73 -19.74 -10.34
C PRO A 31 -7.69 -18.83 -11.11
N ASN A 32 -8.39 -17.94 -10.40
CA ASN A 32 -9.15 -16.88 -11.05
C ASN A 32 -8.19 -15.88 -11.72
N VAL A 33 -7.84 -16.17 -12.98
CA VAL A 33 -6.83 -15.45 -13.76
C VAL A 33 -7.16 -13.96 -13.86
N ALA A 34 -8.44 -13.60 -14.05
CA ALA A 34 -8.86 -12.22 -14.17
C ALA A 34 -8.62 -11.44 -12.86
N ALA A 35 -8.96 -12.03 -11.73
CA ALA A 35 -8.77 -11.40 -10.42
C ALA A 35 -7.28 -11.25 -10.07
N VAL A 36 -6.46 -12.27 -10.36
CA VAL A 36 -5.00 -12.22 -10.16
C VAL A 36 -4.38 -11.16 -11.06
N HIS A 37 -4.75 -11.13 -12.34
CA HIS A 37 -4.20 -10.19 -13.31
C HIS A 37 -4.54 -8.74 -12.96
N LEU A 38 -5.80 -8.46 -12.59
CA LEU A 38 -6.22 -7.12 -12.17
C LEU A 38 -5.49 -6.68 -10.90
N SER A 39 -5.38 -7.57 -9.92
CA SER A 39 -4.66 -7.27 -8.67
C SER A 39 -3.18 -6.97 -8.94
N PHE A 40 -2.56 -7.72 -9.85
CA PHE A 40 -1.18 -7.48 -10.27
C PHE A 40 -1.00 -6.11 -10.95
N GLN A 41 -1.92 -5.75 -11.86
CA GLN A 41 -1.88 -4.45 -12.52
C GLN A 41 -2.03 -3.29 -11.53
N VAL A 42 -2.95 -3.41 -10.57
CA VAL A 42 -3.16 -2.40 -9.52
C VAL A 42 -1.90 -2.28 -8.64
N MET A 43 -1.34 -3.40 -8.20
CA MET A 43 -0.12 -3.44 -7.39
C MET A 43 1.06 -2.77 -8.10
N VAL A 44 1.34 -3.17 -9.34
CA VAL A 44 2.47 -2.64 -10.12
C VAL A 44 2.23 -1.17 -10.49
N GLY A 45 1.00 -0.81 -10.87
CA GLY A 45 0.64 0.57 -11.20
C GLY A 45 0.85 1.52 -10.03
N ILE A 46 0.37 1.15 -8.84
CA ILE A 46 0.57 1.95 -7.64
C ILE A 46 2.03 1.92 -7.18
N GLY A 47 2.70 0.76 -7.19
CA GLY A 47 4.11 0.66 -6.80
C GLY A 47 5.01 1.54 -7.67
N THR A 48 4.76 1.57 -8.98
CA THR A 48 5.47 2.45 -9.92
C THR A 48 5.18 3.92 -9.62
N TYR A 49 3.92 4.27 -9.34
CA TYR A 49 3.57 5.63 -8.93
C TYR A 49 4.31 6.07 -7.66
N LEU A 50 4.33 5.23 -6.62
CA LEU A 50 5.04 5.51 -5.37
C LEU A 50 6.55 5.69 -5.59
N ALA A 51 7.15 4.83 -6.42
CA ALA A 51 8.57 4.96 -6.79
C ALA A 51 8.86 6.27 -7.53
N LEU A 52 8.01 6.69 -8.47
CA LEU A 52 8.16 7.95 -9.19
C LEU A 52 8.03 9.16 -8.26
N VAL A 53 7.08 9.15 -7.32
CA VAL A 53 6.92 10.21 -6.32
C VAL A 53 8.15 10.29 -5.42
N ALA A 54 8.68 9.15 -4.98
CA ALA A 54 9.89 9.09 -4.16
C ALA A 54 11.13 9.61 -4.91
N LEU A 55 11.31 9.21 -6.17
CA LEU A 55 12.39 9.71 -7.03
C LEU A 55 12.27 11.22 -7.28
N TRP A 56 11.06 11.72 -7.50
CA TRP A 56 10.81 13.14 -7.70
C TRP A 56 11.14 13.94 -6.43
N ALA A 57 10.71 13.46 -5.26
CA ALA A 57 11.05 14.06 -3.97
C ALA A 57 12.57 14.05 -3.74
N GLY A 58 13.24 12.92 -3.99
CA GLY A 58 14.69 12.78 -3.83
C GLY A 58 15.49 13.67 -4.78
N TRP A 59 15.05 13.81 -6.03
CA TRP A 59 15.67 14.71 -7.00
C TRP A 59 15.54 16.18 -6.59
N LEU A 60 14.37 16.59 -6.10
CA LEU A 60 14.14 17.95 -5.63
C LEU A 60 14.97 18.25 -4.37
N ALA A 61 15.09 17.26 -3.48
CA ALA A 61 15.95 17.33 -2.29
C ALA A 61 17.43 17.45 -2.66
N TRP A 62 17.92 16.69 -3.64
CA TRP A 62 19.30 16.80 -4.14
C TRP A 62 19.57 18.19 -4.73
N ARG A 63 18.60 18.77 -5.45
CA ARG A 63 18.72 20.15 -5.94
C ARG A 63 18.61 21.23 -4.86
N ARG A 64 18.52 20.84 -3.57
CA ARG A 64 18.29 21.73 -2.43
C ARG A 64 17.11 22.67 -2.61
N ALA A 65 16.11 22.23 -3.38
CA ALA A 65 14.90 22.99 -3.58
C ALA A 65 13.98 22.84 -2.37
N ASP A 66 13.17 23.87 -2.12
CA ASP A 66 12.28 23.89 -0.98
C ASP A 66 11.07 22.96 -1.21
N LEU A 67 11.14 21.78 -0.61
CA LEU A 67 10.10 20.76 -0.65
C LEU A 67 8.78 21.25 -0.03
N ALA A 68 8.83 22.18 0.92
CA ALA A 68 7.65 22.70 1.61
C ALA A 68 6.79 23.60 0.69
N HIS A 69 7.41 24.22 -0.32
CA HIS A 69 6.71 25.06 -1.29
C HIS A 69 6.25 24.29 -2.54
N ALA A 70 6.67 23.03 -2.72
CA ALA A 70 6.30 22.19 -3.85
C ALA A 70 4.88 21.60 -3.70
N ARG A 71 3.86 22.45 -3.86
CA ARG A 71 2.42 22.10 -3.71
C ARG A 71 2.00 20.86 -4.49
N TRP A 72 2.55 20.63 -5.68
CA TRP A 72 2.25 19.44 -6.49
C TRP A 72 2.86 18.16 -5.92
N LEU A 73 4.09 18.24 -5.38
CA LEU A 73 4.73 17.12 -4.71
C LEU A 73 3.99 16.75 -3.43
N LEU A 74 3.59 17.75 -2.63
CA LEU A 74 2.82 17.52 -1.40
C LEU A 74 1.46 16.87 -1.68
N ARG A 75 0.78 17.27 -2.76
CA ARG A 75 -0.46 16.60 -3.22
C ARG A 75 -0.22 15.16 -3.64
N ALA A 76 0.87 14.89 -4.36
CA ALA A 76 1.23 13.53 -4.75
C ALA A 76 1.55 12.65 -3.54
N ILE A 77 2.29 13.18 -2.55
CA ILE A 77 2.59 12.47 -1.29
C ILE A 77 1.32 12.21 -0.48
N ALA A 78 0.39 13.17 -0.42
CA ALA A 78 -0.89 12.99 0.26
C ALA A 78 -1.73 11.87 -0.39
N LEU A 79 -1.70 11.76 -1.72
CA LEU A 79 -2.38 10.69 -2.46
C LEU A 79 -1.67 9.34 -2.32
N ALA A 80 -0.35 9.34 -2.15
CA ALA A 80 0.45 8.15 -1.93
C ALA A 80 0.08 7.42 -0.62
N THR A 81 -0.40 8.13 0.40
CA THR A 81 -0.77 7.55 1.71
C THR A 81 -1.86 6.47 1.61
N PRO A 82 -3.07 6.73 1.06
CA PRO A 82 -4.08 5.69 0.89
C PRO A 82 -3.69 4.68 -0.20
N MET A 83 -2.97 5.12 -1.24
CA MET A 83 -2.56 4.24 -2.34
C MET A 83 -1.60 3.13 -1.87
N GLY A 84 -0.66 3.43 -0.97
CA GLY A 84 0.25 2.42 -0.42
C GLY A 84 -0.48 1.27 0.26
N PHE A 85 -1.57 1.55 0.98
CA PHE A 85 -2.41 0.52 1.59
C PHE A 85 -3.09 -0.35 0.52
N ILE A 86 -3.65 0.27 -0.52
CA ILE A 86 -4.29 -0.46 -1.64
C ILE A 86 -3.29 -1.36 -2.37
N ALA A 87 -2.05 -0.89 -2.58
CA ALA A 87 -1.01 -1.68 -3.22
C ALA A 87 -0.64 -2.92 -2.39
N LEU A 88 -0.61 -2.78 -1.06
CA LEU A 88 -0.33 -3.88 -0.14
C LEU A 88 -1.43 -4.94 -0.19
N GLU A 89 -2.70 -4.53 -0.11
CA GLU A 89 -3.86 -5.43 -0.24
C GLU A 89 -3.87 -6.11 -1.62
N ALA A 90 -3.62 -5.37 -2.70
CA ALA A 90 -3.52 -5.93 -4.04
C ALA A 90 -2.40 -6.97 -4.15
N GLY A 91 -1.25 -6.76 -3.49
CA GLY A 91 -0.17 -7.74 -3.44
C GLY A 91 -0.56 -9.04 -2.74
N TRP A 92 -1.28 -8.94 -1.62
CA TRP A 92 -1.87 -10.10 -0.95
C TRP A 92 -2.88 -10.83 -1.83
N MET A 93 -3.72 -10.10 -2.57
CA MET A 93 -4.67 -10.71 -3.49
C MET A 93 -3.97 -11.48 -4.61
N VAL A 94 -2.85 -10.99 -5.14
CA VAL A 94 -2.05 -11.71 -6.16
C VAL A 94 -1.52 -13.02 -5.61
N THR A 95 -0.97 -13.03 -4.40
CA THR A 95 -0.35 -14.23 -3.82
C THR A 95 -1.39 -15.25 -3.36
N GLU A 96 -2.48 -14.80 -2.71
CA GLU A 96 -3.53 -15.68 -2.19
C GLU A 96 -4.43 -16.23 -3.30
N LEU A 97 -4.89 -15.38 -4.22
CA LEU A 97 -5.69 -15.85 -5.35
C LEU A 97 -4.85 -16.64 -6.36
N GLY A 98 -3.57 -16.32 -6.52
CA GLY A 98 -2.66 -17.03 -7.42
C GLY A 98 -2.37 -18.46 -6.98
N ARG A 99 -2.51 -18.76 -5.67
CA ARG A 99 -2.31 -20.10 -5.12
C ARG A 99 -3.54 -21.00 -5.23
N GLN A 100 -4.73 -20.44 -5.47
CA GLN A 100 -5.95 -21.23 -5.70
C GLN A 100 -5.75 -22.18 -6.90
N PRO A 101 -6.22 -23.44 -6.84
CA PRO A 101 -7.11 -24.06 -5.84
C PRO A 101 -6.37 -24.78 -4.69
N TRP A 102 -5.11 -24.48 -4.46
CA TRP A 102 -4.27 -25.19 -3.50
C TRP A 102 -4.14 -24.42 -2.17
N VAL A 103 -4.26 -25.13 -1.05
CA VAL A 103 -3.79 -24.64 0.25
C VAL A 103 -2.30 -25.01 0.40
N ILE A 104 -1.98 -26.27 0.12
CA ILE A 104 -0.63 -26.80 0.02
C ILE A 104 -0.48 -27.38 -1.37
N TYR A 105 0.43 -26.83 -2.16
CA TYR A 105 0.62 -27.20 -3.55
C TYR A 105 0.89 -28.71 -3.70
N GLY A 106 0.07 -29.38 -4.52
CA GLY A 106 0.18 -30.82 -4.79
C GLY A 106 -0.23 -31.74 -3.63
N VAL A 107 -0.67 -31.19 -2.48
CA VAL A 107 -0.99 -31.97 -1.28
C VAL A 107 -2.44 -31.76 -0.84
N LEU A 108 -2.88 -30.51 -0.70
CA LEU A 108 -4.20 -30.18 -0.13
C LEU A 108 -4.90 -29.11 -0.95
N ARG A 109 -6.11 -29.42 -1.43
CA ARG A 109 -6.97 -28.47 -2.15
C ARG A 109 -7.84 -27.68 -1.18
N THR A 110 -8.24 -26.48 -1.59
CA THR A 110 -9.10 -25.59 -0.79
C THR A 110 -10.47 -26.18 -0.52
N VAL A 111 -11.03 -26.95 -1.47
CA VAL A 111 -12.31 -27.64 -1.29
C VAL A 111 -12.27 -28.71 -0.20
N ASP A 112 -11.12 -29.38 -0.02
CA ASP A 112 -10.95 -30.46 0.95
C ASP A 112 -10.57 -29.92 2.34
N ALA A 113 -10.15 -28.66 2.43
CA ALA A 113 -9.76 -28.01 3.68
C ALA A 113 -10.95 -27.40 4.46
N VAL A 114 -12.14 -27.29 3.86
CA VAL A 114 -13.30 -26.68 4.49
C VAL A 114 -14.00 -27.68 5.42
N THR A 115 -14.20 -27.29 6.68
CA THR A 115 -14.97 -28.09 7.63
C THR A 115 -16.48 -27.87 7.44
N PRO A 116 -17.32 -28.92 7.45
CA PRO A 116 -18.76 -28.81 7.33
C PRO A 116 -19.38 -28.36 8.66
N MET A 117 -19.15 -27.11 9.05
CA MET A 117 -19.74 -26.51 10.24
C MET A 117 -21.02 -25.75 9.88
N PRO A 118 -22.20 -26.18 10.36
CA PRO A 118 -23.41 -25.41 10.16
C PRO A 118 -23.33 -24.07 10.89
N GLY A 119 -23.88 -23.01 10.31
CA GLY A 119 -23.98 -21.70 10.95
C GLY A 119 -22.74 -20.81 10.87
N LEU A 120 -21.77 -21.10 9.97
CA LEU A 120 -20.57 -20.27 9.76
C LEU A 120 -20.86 -18.77 9.51
N ILE A 121 -22.06 -18.45 9.01
CA ILE A 121 -22.51 -17.07 8.82
C ILE A 121 -22.52 -16.25 10.12
N VAL A 122 -22.79 -16.88 11.27
CA VAL A 122 -22.86 -16.19 12.57
C VAL A 122 -21.48 -15.67 13.01
N PRO A 123 -20.43 -16.51 13.14
CA PRO A 123 -19.10 -16.01 13.47
C PRO A 123 -18.55 -15.10 12.36
N PHE A 124 -18.82 -15.40 11.09
CA PHE A 124 -18.40 -14.53 9.98
C PHE A 124 -18.92 -13.10 10.16
N LEU A 125 -20.25 -12.93 10.30
CA LEU A 125 -20.84 -11.60 10.50
C LEU A 125 -20.38 -10.96 11.80
N THR A 126 -20.23 -11.73 12.87
CA THR A 126 -19.76 -11.22 14.16
C THR A 126 -18.37 -10.61 14.03
N PHE A 127 -17.42 -11.32 13.44
CA PHE A 127 -16.06 -10.81 13.22
C PHE A 127 -16.03 -9.66 12.21
N THR A 128 -16.83 -9.72 11.14
CA THR A 128 -16.93 -8.62 10.17
C THR A 128 -17.42 -7.33 10.83
N LEU A 129 -18.48 -7.40 11.65
CA LEU A 129 -19.02 -6.25 12.36
C LEU A 129 -18.04 -5.72 13.41
N LEU A 130 -17.38 -6.62 14.15
CA LEU A 130 -16.36 -6.26 15.13
C LEU A 130 -15.19 -5.51 14.49
N TYR A 131 -14.63 -6.05 13.41
CA TYR A 131 -13.52 -5.41 12.70
C TYR A 131 -13.95 -4.13 11.98
N GLY A 132 -15.17 -4.08 11.44
CA GLY A 132 -15.74 -2.86 10.87
C GLY A 132 -15.89 -1.75 11.91
N PHE A 133 -16.41 -2.07 13.08
CA PHE A 133 -16.52 -1.14 14.20
C PHE A 133 -15.15 -0.64 14.68
N LEU A 134 -14.17 -1.55 14.81
CA LEU A 134 -12.81 -1.19 15.18
C LEU A 134 -12.17 -0.27 14.16
N ALA A 135 -12.34 -0.55 12.86
CA ALA A 135 -11.82 0.28 11.78
C ALA A 135 -12.40 1.71 11.84
N VAL A 136 -13.71 1.85 12.09
CA VAL A 136 -14.36 3.17 12.24
C VAL A 136 -13.79 3.93 13.44
N ILE A 137 -13.61 3.28 14.59
CA ILE A 137 -13.00 3.91 15.77
C ILE A 137 -11.59 4.37 15.46
N VAL A 138 -10.75 3.53 14.85
CA VAL A 138 -9.36 3.86 14.54
C VAL A 138 -9.29 5.04 13.58
N VAL A 139 -10.05 5.02 12.49
CA VAL A 139 -10.10 6.14 11.54
C VAL A 139 -10.58 7.42 12.22
N TRP A 140 -11.60 7.33 13.07
CA TRP A 140 -12.10 8.49 13.83
C TRP A 140 -11.06 9.05 14.80
N LEU A 141 -10.33 8.17 15.52
CA LEU A 141 -9.27 8.57 16.43
C LEU A 141 -8.10 9.22 15.68
N LEU A 142 -7.64 8.62 14.58
CA LEU A 142 -6.57 9.17 13.74
C LEU A 142 -6.98 10.53 13.16
N TYR A 143 -8.19 10.65 12.62
CA TYR A 143 -8.71 11.92 12.11
C TYR A 143 -8.76 12.98 13.22
N ARG A 144 -9.29 12.62 14.40
CA ARG A 144 -9.34 13.51 15.55
C ARG A 144 -7.95 13.94 16.00
N GLN A 145 -6.96 13.04 16.01
CA GLN A 145 -5.57 13.34 16.40
C GLN A 145 -4.84 14.20 15.37
N ILE A 146 -5.07 13.98 14.07
CA ILE A 146 -4.47 14.78 13.00
C ILE A 146 -5.05 16.20 13.00
N VAL A 147 -6.38 16.34 13.16
CA VAL A 147 -7.05 17.65 13.17
C VAL A 147 -6.82 18.42 14.47
N ARG A 148 -6.79 17.73 15.62
CA ARG A 148 -6.53 18.35 16.93
C ARG A 148 -5.07 18.37 17.34
N SER A 149 -4.15 17.91 16.49
CA SER A 149 -2.72 18.06 16.75
C SER A 149 -2.44 19.55 16.99
N PRO A 150 -2.05 19.93 18.22
CA PRO A 150 -1.57 21.28 18.44
C PRO A 150 -0.38 21.49 17.50
N ALA A 151 -0.22 22.69 16.94
CA ALA A 151 1.08 23.08 16.40
C ALA A 151 2.03 23.21 17.60
N VAL A 152 2.49 22.07 18.12
CA VAL A 152 3.06 21.97 19.46
C VAL A 152 4.25 22.93 19.52
N PRO A 153 4.21 23.97 20.38
CA PRO A 153 5.29 24.94 20.46
C PRO A 153 6.61 24.30 20.91
N GLU A 154 6.55 23.18 21.63
CA GLU A 154 7.73 22.50 22.21
C GLU A 154 8.68 21.92 21.16
N TRP A 155 8.18 21.38 20.05
CA TRP A 155 9.02 20.90 18.94
C TRP A 155 9.63 22.04 18.12
N ARG A 156 9.06 23.25 18.21
CA ARG A 156 9.57 24.44 17.50
C ARG A 156 10.97 24.83 17.99
N GLY A 157 11.29 24.58 19.26
CA GLY A 157 12.63 24.78 19.82
C GLY A 157 13.66 23.75 19.35
N PHE A 158 13.23 22.54 18.95
CA PHE A 158 14.10 21.48 18.45
C PHE A 158 14.49 21.67 16.98
N TYR A 159 13.56 22.14 16.14
CA TYR A 159 13.81 22.38 14.70
C TYR A 159 14.29 23.80 14.37
N MET A 160 14.03 24.79 15.22
CA MET A 160 14.54 26.15 15.09
C MET A 160 15.29 26.58 16.37
N PRO A 161 16.48 26.00 16.64
CA PRO A 161 17.31 26.42 17.75
C PRO A 161 17.85 27.83 17.44
N GLY A 162 17.13 28.87 17.88
CA GLY A 162 17.55 30.26 17.64
C GLY A 162 16.43 31.29 17.52
N SER A 163 15.16 30.89 17.44
CA SER A 163 14.04 31.86 17.54
C SER A 163 13.74 32.22 19.01
N GLY A 164 14.80 32.61 19.73
CA GLY A 164 14.68 33.26 21.03
C GLY A 164 13.88 34.55 20.85
N ARG A 165 12.75 34.62 21.54
CA ARG A 165 11.96 35.83 21.77
C ARG A 165 12.93 36.95 22.20
N ARG A 166 13.24 37.89 21.31
CA ARG A 166 13.78 39.19 21.73
C ARG A 166 12.67 39.86 22.52
N GLU A 167 12.79 39.82 23.84
CA GLU A 167 12.02 40.70 24.70
C GLU A 167 12.37 42.13 24.32
N THR A 168 11.53 42.77 23.51
CA THR A 168 11.48 44.22 23.39
C THR A 168 10.89 44.77 24.68
N GLY A 169 11.71 44.85 25.72
CA GLY A 169 11.49 45.70 26.89
C GLY A 169 12.26 46.99 26.70
N ASN A 170 11.72 47.92 25.92
CA ASN A 170 12.11 49.32 26.00
C ASN A 170 10.91 50.11 26.51
N GLY A 171 11.08 50.81 27.63
CA GLY A 171 10.25 51.95 27.99
C GLY A 171 9.84 52.03 29.46
N MET A 172 10.48 52.98 30.15
CA MET A 172 9.99 53.76 31.31
C MET A 172 10.30 53.22 32.72
N ALA A 173 11.42 53.68 33.29
CA ALA A 173 11.45 54.76 34.28
C ALA A 173 12.91 55.15 34.59
#